data_AF-A0A2A2EH67-F1
#
_entry.id   AF-A0A2A2EH67-F1
#
_cell.length_a   1.000
_cell.length_b   1.000
_cell.length_c   1.000
_cell.angle_alpha   90.00
_cell.angle_beta   90.00
_cell.angle_gamma   90.00
#
_symmetry.space_group_name_H-M   'P 1'
#
loop_
_entity.id
_entity.type
_entity.pdbx_description
1 polymer ?
#
loop_
_entity_poly.entity_id
_entity_poly.type
_entity_poly.pdbx_seq_one_letter_code
_entity_poly.pdbx_strand_id
1 'polypeptide(L)'
;MAKVVANVDDDVKRRASALYEEMGLSLSSAVNMFLKQSIRDGGMPFTPSVRKAHMDAAGRAAGANTTAKTMPRNPETGRIVLPSEWDDPEDDVYDNL
;
A
#
# COMPACT_ATOMS: atom_id res chain seq x y z
N MET A 1 9.52 -26.54 23.95
CA MET A 1 9.59 -25.36 23.05
C MET A 1 9.31 -25.82 21.63
N ALA A 2 8.55 -25.05 20.85
CA ALA A 2 8.34 -25.36 19.43
C ALA A 2 9.59 -25.01 18.60
N LYS A 3 9.81 -25.72 17.49
CA LYS A 3 10.95 -25.52 16.59
C LYS A 3 10.44 -25.09 15.22
N VAL A 4 11.06 -24.04 14.65
CA VAL A 4 10.84 -23.62 13.27
C VAL A 4 12.09 -23.98 12.45
N VAL A 5 11.89 -24.62 11.30
CA VAL A 5 12.95 -24.94 10.33
C VAL A 5 12.55 -24.36 8.99
N ALA A 6 13.45 -23.58 8.39
CA ALA A 6 13.26 -22.99 7.07
C ALA A 6 14.52 -23.24 6.23
N ASN A 7 14.31 -23.60 4.95
CA ASN A 7 15.38 -23.67 3.97
C ASN A 7 15.57 -22.28 3.37
N VAL A 8 16.80 -21.79 3.43
CA VAL A 8 17.21 -20.48 2.93
C VAL A 8 18.57 -20.63 2.26
N ASP A 9 18.80 -19.81 1.24
CA ASP A 9 20.09 -19.72 0.59
C ASP A 9 21.18 -19.25 1.59
N ASP A 10 22.38 -19.80 1.46
CA ASP A 10 23.50 -19.52 2.37
C ASP A 10 23.91 -18.05 2.36
N ASP A 11 23.89 -17.38 1.20
CA ASP A 11 24.20 -15.96 1.09
C ASP A 11 23.11 -15.11 1.75
N VAL A 12 21.84 -15.46 1.55
CA VAL A 12 20.70 -14.78 2.18
C VAL A 12 20.80 -14.88 3.70
N LYS A 13 21.07 -16.09 4.23
CA LYS A 13 21.24 -16.32 5.66
C LYS A 13 22.40 -15.50 6.21
N ARG A 14 23.57 -15.51 5.56
CA ARG A 14 24.75 -14.74 5.98
C ARG A 14 24.46 -13.24 6.03
N ARG A 15 23.87 -12.68 4.98
CA ARG A 15 23.52 -11.25 4.91
C ARG A 15 22.48 -10.85 5.95
N ALA A 16 21.44 -11.67 6.11
CA ALA A 16 20.42 -11.42 7.14
C ALA A 16 21.01 -11.47 8.54
N SER A 17 21.83 -12.48 8.86
CA SER A 17 22.51 -12.56 10.16
C SER A 17 23.37 -11.33 10.43
N ALA A 18 24.22 -10.92 9.49
CA ALA A 18 25.06 -9.72 9.68
C ALA A 18 24.23 -8.45 9.92
N LEU A 19 23.15 -8.27 9.15
CA LEU A 19 22.23 -7.14 9.30
C LEU A 19 21.57 -7.10 10.68
N TYR A 20 21.05 -8.23 11.17
CA TYR A 20 20.40 -8.28 12.47
C TYR A 20 21.40 -8.12 13.62
N GLU A 21 22.61 -8.67 13.50
CA GLU A 21 23.67 -8.48 14.50
C GLU A 21 24.11 -7.02 14.61
N GLU A 22 24.18 -6.29 13.49
CA GLU A 22 24.44 -4.84 13.49
C GLU A 22 23.35 -4.06 14.28
N MET A 23 22.11 -4.55 14.25
CA MET A 23 21.00 -4.02 15.04
C MET A 23 20.94 -4.57 16.48
N GLY A 24 21.89 -5.42 16.90
CA GLY A 24 21.92 -6.04 18.22
C GLY A 24 20.89 -7.14 18.42
N LEU A 25 20.46 -7.79 17.33
CA LEU A 25 19.41 -8.83 17.33
C LEU A 25 19.94 -10.13 16.73
N SER A 26 19.63 -11.26 17.37
CA SER A 26 19.85 -12.56 16.74
C SER A 26 18.83 -12.82 15.63
N LEU A 27 19.21 -13.59 14.62
CA LEU A 27 18.29 -14.03 13.56
C LEU A 27 17.04 -14.73 14.13
N SER A 28 17.20 -15.55 15.16
CA SER A 28 16.10 -16.24 15.84
C SER A 28 15.15 -15.25 16.54
N SER A 29 15.68 -14.20 17.15
CA SER A 29 14.88 -13.13 17.76
C SER A 29 14.05 -12.39 16.70
N ALA A 30 14.65 -12.08 15.55
CA ALA A 30 13.97 -11.44 14.43
C ALA A 30 12.82 -12.30 13.87
N VAL A 31 13.05 -13.61 13.69
CA VAL A 31 12.00 -14.55 13.25
C VAL A 31 10.85 -14.61 14.26
N ASN A 32 11.16 -14.63 15.56
CA ASN A 32 10.12 -14.61 16.60
C ASN A 32 9.32 -13.30 16.60
N MET A 33 9.97 -12.16 16.37
CA MET A 33 9.27 -10.88 16.22
C MET A 33 8.34 -10.88 15.01
N PHE A 34 8.80 -11.39 13.87
CA PHE A 34 8.00 -11.52 12.65
C PHE A 34 6.70 -12.32 12.90
N LEU A 35 6.79 -13.46 13.57
CA LEU A 35 5.62 -14.30 13.89
C LEU A 35 4.65 -13.58 14.83
N LYS A 36 5.16 -12.92 15.88
CA LYS A 36 4.33 -12.17 16.83
C LYS A 36 3.61 -11.00 16.16
N GLN A 37 4.29 -10.28 15.27
CA GLN A 37 3.70 -9.16 14.55
C GLN A 37 2.62 -9.64 13.57
N SER A 38 2.86 -10.76 12.88
CA SER A 38 1.88 -11.35 11.97
C SER A 38 0.59 -11.75 12.68
N ILE A 39 0.71 -12.33 13.89
CA ILE A 39 -0.44 -12.68 14.74
C ILE A 39 -1.18 -11.42 15.21
N ARG A 40 -0.44 -10.38 15.61
CA ARG A 40 -1.02 -9.12 16.07
C ARG A 40 -1.84 -8.42 15.00
N ASP A 41 -1.31 -8.37 13.78
CA ASP A 41 -1.92 -7.63 12.66
C ASP A 41 -2.93 -8.47 11.87
N GLY A 42 -2.99 -9.79 12.12
CA GLY A 42 -3.81 -10.72 11.35
C GLY A 42 -3.37 -10.84 9.88
N GLY A 43 -2.09 -10.62 9.59
CA GLY A 43 -1.58 -10.52 8.23
C GLY A 43 -0.06 -10.64 8.14
N MET A 44 0.50 -10.31 6.98
CA MET A 44 1.96 -10.25 6.80
C MET A 44 2.52 -9.03 7.55
N PRO A 45 3.68 -9.14 8.21
CA PRO A 45 4.24 -8.06 9.03
C PRO A 45 4.93 -6.97 8.20
N PHE A 46 4.90 -7.13 6.88
CA PHE A 46 5.17 -6.09 5.90
C PHE A 46 4.21 -6.25 4.72
N THR A 47 3.92 -5.16 4.02
CA THR A 47 3.10 -5.19 2.80
C THR A 47 3.97 -5.61 1.61
N PRO A 48 3.67 -6.74 0.92
CA PRO A 48 4.38 -7.11 -0.30
C PRO A 48 4.22 -6.04 -1.38
N SER A 49 5.32 -5.65 -2.01
CA SER A 49 5.33 -4.66 -3.08
C SER A 49 6.35 -5.03 -4.15
N VAL A 50 5.97 -4.90 -5.42
CA VAL A 50 6.88 -5.04 -6.56
C VAL A 50 7.79 -3.83 -6.76
N ARG A 51 7.46 -2.69 -6.14
CA ARG A 51 8.34 -1.52 -6.12
C ARG A 51 9.54 -1.84 -5.25
N LYS A 52 10.76 -1.68 -5.80
CA LYS A 52 11.98 -1.61 -4.99
C LYS A 52 11.72 -0.58 -3.90
N ALA A 53 11.94 -0.97 -2.64
CA ALA A 53 11.85 -0.06 -1.51
C ALA A 53 12.97 0.98 -1.63
N HIS A 54 12.78 1.96 -2.50
CA HIS A 54 13.50 3.21 -2.45
C HIS A 54 12.96 3.95 -1.24
N MET A 55 13.84 4.15 -0.27
CA MET A 55 13.63 4.99 0.90
C MET A 55 13.25 6.38 0.43
N ASP A 56 11.96 6.68 0.42
CA ASP A 56 11.47 8.00 0.74
C ASP A 56 10.31 7.80 1.71
N ALA A 57 10.51 8.29 2.94
CA ALA A 57 9.49 8.35 3.98
C ALA A 57 8.21 9.11 3.56
N ALA A 58 8.18 9.67 2.34
CA ALA A 58 7.03 10.30 1.69
C ALA A 58 6.04 9.30 1.05
N GLY A 59 6.35 8.02 0.93
CA GLY A 59 5.49 7.01 0.28
C GLY A 59 4.28 6.53 1.11
N ARG A 60 4.17 6.93 2.38
CA ARG A 60 3.09 6.53 3.31
C ARG A 60 1.78 7.34 3.14
N ALA A 61 1.54 7.88 1.95
CA ALA A 61 0.31 8.62 1.61
C ALA A 61 -0.47 8.02 0.42
N ALA A 62 -0.15 6.79 -0.03
CA ALA A 62 -0.79 6.16 -1.18
C ALA A 62 -2.11 5.43 -0.83
N GLY A 63 -3.03 6.12 -0.16
CA GLY A 63 -4.37 5.55 0.14
C GLY A 63 -5.48 6.54 0.51
N ALA A 64 -5.25 7.86 0.47
CA ALA A 64 -6.26 8.84 0.87
C ALA A 64 -6.36 10.04 -0.09
N ASN A 65 -6.13 9.83 -1.39
CA ASN A 65 -6.43 10.81 -2.42
C ASN A 65 -7.31 10.24 -3.53
N THR A 66 -8.35 9.47 -3.16
CA THR A 66 -9.60 9.63 -3.89
C THR A 66 -10.06 11.05 -3.60
N THR A 67 -9.60 12.00 -4.41
CA THR A 67 -10.22 13.31 -4.52
C THR A 67 -11.60 13.02 -5.09
N ALA A 68 -12.56 12.71 -4.21
CA ALA A 68 -13.95 12.90 -4.51
C ALA A 68 -14.07 14.38 -4.83
N LYS A 69 -13.94 14.74 -6.11
CA LYS A 69 -14.21 16.10 -6.58
C LYS A 69 -15.65 16.35 -6.13
N THR A 70 -15.86 17.15 -5.09
CA THR A 70 -17.20 17.55 -4.68
C THR A 70 -17.77 18.35 -5.84
N MET A 71 -18.56 17.69 -6.68
CA MET A 71 -19.11 18.31 -7.87
C MET A 71 -20.09 19.40 -7.41
N PRO A 72 -19.97 20.64 -7.92
CA PRO A 72 -20.86 21.72 -7.53
C PRO A 72 -22.31 21.36 -7.91
N ARG A 73 -23.25 21.59 -6.98
CA ARG A 73 -24.68 21.37 -7.22
C ARG A 73 -25.32 22.70 -7.59
N ASN A 74 -26.10 22.73 -8.67
CA ASN A 74 -26.89 23.90 -9.03
C ASN A 74 -27.94 24.16 -7.92
N PRO A 75 -27.97 25.35 -7.29
CA PRO A 75 -28.87 25.65 -6.19
C PRO A 75 -30.36 25.75 -6.59
N GLU A 76 -30.68 25.94 -7.87
CA GLU A 76 -32.07 26.08 -8.35
C GLU A 76 -32.70 24.73 -8.71
N THR A 77 -31.92 23.81 -9.27
CA THR A 77 -32.42 22.50 -9.74
C THR A 77 -31.99 21.34 -8.86
N GLY A 78 -31.06 21.59 -7.94
CA GLY A 78 -30.45 20.56 -7.09
C GLY A 78 -29.66 19.52 -7.87
N ARG A 79 -29.37 19.72 -9.17
CA ARG A 79 -28.61 18.75 -9.98
C ARG A 79 -27.10 19.00 -9.87
N ILE A 80 -26.34 17.93 -10.00
CA ILE A 80 -24.88 17.98 -10.08
C ILE A 80 -24.50 18.65 -11.41
N VAL A 81 -23.66 19.69 -11.36
CA VAL A 81 -23.11 20.35 -12.56
C VAL A 81 -21.73 19.75 -12.84
N LEU A 82 -21.58 19.13 -14.00
CA LEU A 82 -20.29 18.64 -14.47
C LEU A 82 -19.41 19.84 -14.90
N PRO A 83 -18.09 19.79 -14.67
CA PRO A 83 -17.18 20.79 -15.21
C PRO A 83 -17.27 20.84 -16.73
N SER A 84 -17.16 22.03 -17.31
CA SER A 84 -17.19 22.25 -18.77
C SER A 84 -16.09 21.53 -19.55
N GLU A 85 -15.07 21.02 -18.85
CA GLU A 85 -13.99 20.21 -19.44
C GLU A 85 -14.40 18.73 -19.63
N TRP A 86 -15.55 18.32 -19.07
CA TRP A 86 -16.16 16.98 -19.19
C TRP A 86 -17.48 17.03 -19.98
N ASP A 87 -17.83 18.22 -20.48
CA ASP A 87 -18.93 18.43 -21.42
C ASP A 87 -18.43 17.94 -22.78
N ASP A 88 -18.72 16.67 -23.08
CA ASP A 88 -18.30 16.04 -24.34
C ASP A 88 -19.24 16.52 -25.46
N PRO A 89 -18.73 17.18 -26.51
CA PRO A 89 -19.56 17.62 -27.63
C PRO A 89 -20.24 16.45 -28.39
N GLU A 90 -19.89 15.20 -28.10
CA GLU A 90 -20.57 14.01 -28.64
C GLU A 90 -21.86 13.61 -27.88
N ASP A 91 -22.15 14.16 -26.70
CA ASP A 91 -23.40 13.86 -25.97
C ASP A 91 -24.64 14.36 -26.75
N ASP A 92 -24.52 15.50 -27.44
CA ASP A 92 -25.56 16.11 -28.29
C ASP A 92 -26.00 15.22 -29.48
N VAL A 93 -25.17 14.24 -29.85
CA VAL A 93 -25.43 13.34 -30.98
C VAL A 93 -26.56 12.36 -30.65
N TYR A 94 -26.75 12.03 -29.37
CA TYR A 94 -27.78 11.09 -28.91
C TYR A 94 -29.05 11.77 -28.40
N ASP A 95 -29.04 13.09 -28.20
CA ASP A 95 -30.22 13.86 -27.79
C ASP A 95 -31.32 13.93 -28.87
N ASN A 96 -30.99 13.56 -30.11
CA ASN A 96 -31.88 13.64 -31.26
C ASN A 96 -32.42 12.29 -31.76
N LEU A 97 -32.20 11.19 -31.01
CA LEU A 97 -32.65 9.84 -31.38
C LEU A 97 -33.96 9.42 -30.71
#